data_AF-A0A7C9D5W2-F1
#
_entry.id   AF-A0A7C9D5W2-F1
#
_cell.length_a   1.000
_cell.length_b   1.000
_cell.length_c   1.000
_cell.angle_alpha   90.00
_cell.angle_beta   90.00
_cell.angle_gamma   90.00
#
_symmetry.space_group_name_H-M   'P 1'
#
loop_
_entity.id
_entity.type
_entity.pdbx_description
1 polymer ?
#
loop_
_entity_poly.entity_id
_entity_poly.type
_entity_poly.pdbx_seq_one_letter_code
_entity_poly.pdbx_strand_id
1 'polypeptide(L)'
;MICNMFRSLLALSPEDVLPAVYLCTNKIAADHENVQLNIGGSLVASAIEEACGTNRAKIREMYNTLGDLGDVAQECRQTQSLLVPPSPLLIRDVYAALRKVSV
;
A
#
# COMPACT_ATOMS: atom_id res chain seq x y z
N MET A 1 15.03 13.45 -5.98
CA MET A 1 14.87 12.41 -4.93
C MET A 1 14.75 11.02 -5.54
N ILE A 2 13.83 10.79 -6.50
CA ILE A 2 13.60 9.46 -7.08
C ILE A 2 14.78 8.89 -7.91
N CYS A 3 15.57 9.74 -8.56
CA CYS A 3 16.72 9.28 -9.34
C CYS A 3 17.77 8.55 -8.48
N ASN A 4 18.02 9.01 -7.26
CA ASN A 4 18.99 8.37 -6.37
C ASN A 4 18.49 6.99 -5.95
N MET A 5 17.21 6.87 -5.60
CA MET A 5 16.57 5.58 -5.30
C MET A 5 16.73 4.61 -6.48
N PHE A 6 16.36 5.02 -7.71
CA PHE A 6 16.49 4.13 -8.87
C PHE A 6 17.93 3.76 -9.22
N ARG A 7 18.90 4.68 -9.04
CA ARG A 7 20.32 4.35 -9.21
C ARG A 7 20.78 3.29 -8.20
N SER A 8 20.34 3.41 -6.95
CA SER A 8 20.63 2.41 -5.91
C SER A 8 19.98 1.07 -6.22
N LEU A 9 18.71 1.05 -6.64
CA LEU A 9 18.03 -0.18 -7.05
C LEU A 9 18.74 -0.83 -8.24
N LEU A 10 19.10 -0.07 -9.27
CA LEU A 10 19.84 -0.60 -10.43
C LEU A 10 21.17 -1.24 -10.04
N ALA A 11 21.86 -0.69 -9.03
CA ALA A 11 23.15 -1.21 -8.59
C ALA A 11 23.05 -2.39 -7.60
N LEU A 12 22.04 -2.40 -6.73
CA LEU A 12 21.95 -3.31 -5.58
C LEU A 12 20.84 -4.36 -5.71
N SER A 13 19.76 -4.04 -6.41
CA SER A 13 18.55 -4.88 -6.53
C SER A 13 17.84 -4.62 -7.87
N PRO A 14 18.46 -4.95 -9.02
CA PRO A 14 17.92 -4.61 -10.33
C PRO A 14 16.51 -5.17 -10.59
N GLU A 15 16.15 -6.29 -9.96
CA GLU A 15 14.83 -6.91 -10.06
C GLU A 15 13.71 -6.09 -9.37
N ASP A 16 14.04 -5.19 -8.43
CA ASP A 16 13.08 -4.31 -7.78
C ASP A 16 12.80 -3.03 -8.58
N VAL A 17 13.57 -2.75 -9.63
CA VAL A 17 13.45 -1.52 -10.43
C VAL A 17 12.09 -1.43 -11.10
N LEU A 18 11.65 -2.48 -11.80
CA LEU A 18 10.36 -2.47 -12.50
C LEU A 18 9.17 -2.38 -11.52
N PRO A 19 9.10 -3.21 -10.45
CA PRO A 19 8.13 -3.03 -9.37
C PRO A 19 8.10 -1.61 -8.80
N ALA A 20 9.26 -1.00 -8.52
CA ALA A 20 9.34 0.35 -7.99
C ALA A 20 8.79 1.41 -8.98
N VAL A 21 9.08 1.29 -10.28
CA VAL A 21 8.53 2.18 -11.32
C VAL A 21 7.00 2.13 -11.32
N TYR A 22 6.41 0.94 -11.26
CA TYR A 22 4.97 0.77 -11.21
C TYR A 22 4.36 1.41 -9.95
N LEU A 23 4.90 1.10 -8.76
CA LEU A 23 4.40 1.65 -7.50
C LEU A 23 4.51 3.18 -7.44
N CYS A 24 5.63 3.77 -7.88
CA CYS A 24 5.82 5.22 -7.90
C CYS A 24 4.93 5.94 -8.92
N THR A 25 4.38 5.23 -9.90
CA THR A 25 3.44 5.78 -10.89
C THR A 25 1.99 5.43 -10.58
N ASN A 26 1.72 4.84 -9.41
CA ASN A 26 0.40 4.36 -9.00
C ASN A 26 -0.23 3.38 -10.02
N LYS A 27 0.62 2.53 -10.60
CA LYS A 27 0.23 1.48 -11.55
C LYS A 27 0.71 0.13 -11.03
N ILE A 28 0.13 -0.95 -11.55
CA ILE A 28 0.55 -2.32 -11.26
C ILE A 28 0.83 -3.15 -12.51
N ALA A 29 0.56 -2.59 -13.70
CA ALA A 29 0.72 -3.23 -15.00
C ALA A 29 0.86 -2.15 -16.09
N ALA A 30 1.22 -2.55 -17.30
CA ALA A 30 1.20 -1.66 -18.45
C ALA A 30 -0.25 -1.40 -18.91
N ASP A 31 -0.51 -0.21 -19.47
CA ASP A 31 -1.89 0.23 -19.79
C ASP A 31 -2.59 -0.68 -20.81
N HIS A 32 -1.83 -1.33 -21.70
CA HIS A 32 -2.38 -2.25 -22.70
C HIS A 32 -2.72 -3.65 -22.14
N GLU A 33 -2.28 -3.98 -20.91
CA GLU A 33 -2.59 -5.26 -20.27
C GLU A 33 -3.99 -5.27 -19.63
N ASN A 34 -4.67 -4.12 -19.56
CA ASN A 34 -6.00 -3.96 -18.97
C ASN A 34 -6.16 -4.48 -17.52
N VAL A 35 -5.07 -4.64 -16.78
CA VAL A 35 -5.08 -5.09 -15.37
C VAL A 35 -5.39 -3.91 -14.46
N GLN A 36 -6.38 -4.05 -13.57
CA GLN A 36 -6.81 -2.98 -12.67
C GLN A 36 -7.04 -3.51 -11.25
N LEU A 37 -6.76 -2.69 -10.24
CA LEU A 37 -7.05 -3.06 -8.85
C LEU A 37 -8.56 -3.15 -8.59
N ASN A 38 -9.36 -2.24 -9.15
CA ASN A 38 -10.80 -2.14 -8.89
C ASN A 38 -11.15 -2.05 -7.38
N ILE A 39 -10.28 -1.41 -6.60
CA ILE A 39 -10.46 -1.20 -5.16
C ILE A 39 -10.94 0.23 -4.91
N GLY A 40 -12.17 0.37 -4.40
CA GLY A 40 -12.75 1.64 -3.98
C GLY A 40 -12.55 1.92 -2.48
N GLY A 41 -12.79 3.17 -2.07
CA GLY A 41 -12.57 3.60 -0.68
C GLY A 41 -13.39 2.84 0.37
N SER A 42 -14.58 2.34 0.05
CA SER A 42 -15.39 1.51 0.96
C SER A 42 -14.73 0.16 1.25
N LEU A 43 -14.10 -0.45 0.25
CA LEU A 43 -13.36 -1.70 0.42
C LEU A 43 -12.08 -1.47 1.21
N VAL A 44 -11.37 -0.37 0.95
CA VAL A 44 -10.19 0.04 1.75
C VAL A 44 -10.57 0.26 3.21
N ALA A 45 -11.66 0.98 3.49
CA ALA A 45 -12.14 1.20 4.86
C ALA A 45 -12.51 -0.12 5.56
N SER A 46 -13.10 -1.07 4.83
CA SER A 46 -13.41 -2.41 5.36
C SER A 46 -12.14 -3.21 5.67
N ALA A 47 -11.13 -3.13 4.80
CA ALA A 47 -9.84 -3.78 5.02
C ALA A 47 -9.08 -3.18 6.22
N ILE A 48 -9.15 -1.86 6.43
CA ILE A 48 -8.58 -1.20 7.62
C ILE A 48 -9.30 -1.67 8.88
N GLU A 49 -10.64 -1.74 8.86
CA GLU A 49 -11.45 -2.26 9.97
C GLU A 49 -11.01 -3.68 10.37
N GLU A 50 -10.87 -4.58 9.39
CA GLU A 50 -10.45 -5.96 9.62
C GLU A 50 -8.98 -6.07 10.07
N ALA A 51 -8.06 -5.41 9.36
CA ALA A 51 -6.63 -5.51 9.64
C ALA A 51 -6.22 -4.81 10.95
N CYS A 52 -6.90 -3.73 11.32
CA CYS A 52 -6.60 -2.95 12.51
C CYS A 52 -7.50 -3.27 13.70
N GLY A 53 -8.54 -4.10 13.53
CA GLY A 53 -9.53 -4.37 14.57
C GLY A 53 -10.29 -3.13 15.04
N THR A 54 -10.52 -2.16 14.15
CA THR A 54 -11.11 -0.86 14.48
C THR A 54 -12.51 -0.73 13.92
N ASN A 55 -13.44 -0.17 14.70
CA ASN A 55 -14.83 0.02 14.26
C ASN A 55 -14.95 1.02 13.10
N ARG A 56 -15.74 0.68 12.07
CA ARG A 56 -16.11 1.55 10.94
C ARG A 56 -16.55 2.97 11.32
N ALA A 57 -17.27 3.15 12.43
CA ALA A 57 -17.68 4.47 12.90
C ALA A 57 -16.48 5.35 13.24
N LYS A 58 -15.47 4.79 13.91
CA LYS A 58 -14.22 5.47 14.26
C LYS A 58 -13.39 5.77 13.02
N ILE A 59 -13.31 4.84 12.05
CA ILE A 59 -12.64 5.07 10.77
C ILE A 59 -13.25 6.27 10.04
N ARG A 60 -14.59 6.36 10.01
CA ARG A 60 -15.30 7.49 9.39
C ARG A 60 -15.03 8.81 10.11
N GLU A 61 -15.01 8.81 11.43
CA GLU A 61 -14.65 9.99 12.23
C GLU A 61 -13.23 10.45 11.91
N MET A 62 -12.25 9.54 11.95
CA MET A 62 -10.86 9.85 11.62
C MET A 62 -10.72 10.35 10.17
N TYR A 63 -11.45 9.76 9.22
CA TYR A 63 -11.45 10.23 7.84
C TYR A 63 -12.02 11.65 7.71
N ASN A 64 -13.07 12.00 8.46
CA ASN A 64 -13.61 13.36 8.46
C ASN A 64 -12.61 14.38 9.03
N THR A 65 -11.70 13.96 9.90
CA THR A 65 -10.65 14.80 10.49
C THR A 65 -9.41 14.90 9.60
N LEU A 66 -8.92 13.76 9.08
CA LEU A 66 -7.66 13.66 8.34
C LEU A 66 -7.83 13.92 6.84
N GLY A 67 -8.98 13.56 6.28
CA GLY A 67 -9.29 13.74 4.85
C GLY A 67 -8.70 12.70 3.90
N ASP A 68 -7.86 11.77 4.40
CA ASP A 68 -7.22 10.71 3.61
C ASP A 68 -7.26 9.35 4.30
N LEU A 69 -7.51 8.27 3.55
CA LEU A 69 -7.59 6.91 4.11
C LEU A 69 -6.22 6.30 4.41
N GLY A 70 -5.15 6.75 3.76
CA GLY A 70 -3.78 6.36 4.05
C GLY A 70 -3.34 6.87 5.41
N ASP A 71 -3.62 8.13 5.73
CA ASP A 71 -3.37 8.71 7.05
C ASP A 71 -4.19 7.98 8.13
N VAL A 72 -5.47 7.69 7.86
CA VAL A 72 -6.31 6.90 8.77
C VAL A 72 -5.71 5.51 9.00
N ALA A 73 -5.23 4.82 7.94
CA ALA A 73 -4.60 3.51 8.07
C ALA A 73 -3.31 3.57 8.90
N GLN A 74 -2.50 4.61 8.70
CA GLN A 74 -1.27 4.82 9.46
C GLN A 74 -1.55 4.99 10.96
N GLU A 75 -2.49 5.86 11.33
CA GLU A 75 -2.87 6.11 12.73
C GLU A 75 -3.47 4.85 13.38
N CYS A 76 -4.33 4.12 12.67
CA CYS A 76 -4.85 2.84 13.13
C CYS A 76 -3.71 1.84 13.40
N ARG A 77 -2.72 1.75 12.50
CA ARG A 77 -1.61 0.80 12.63
C ARG A 77 -0.66 1.15 13.76
N GLN A 78 -0.34 2.42 13.95
CA GLN A 78 0.58 2.87 15.01
C GLN A 78 0.03 2.63 16.42
N THR A 79 -1.30 2.61 16.57
CA THR A 79 -1.95 2.36 17.86
C THR A 79 -2.12 0.87 18.19
N GLN A 80 -1.81 -0.04 17.26
CA GLN A 80 -1.82 -1.49 17.52
C GLN A 80 -0.55 -1.92 18.28
N SER A 81 -0.71 -2.41 19.51
CA SER A 81 0.38 -3.03 20.26
C SER A 81 0.69 -4.42 19.71
N LEU A 82 1.95 -4.68 19.39
CA LEU A 82 2.44 -5.96 18.89
C LEU A 82 3.50 -6.53 19.85
N LEU A 83 3.45 -7.84 20.09
CA LEU A 83 4.48 -8.54 20.87
C LEU A 83 5.83 -8.59 20.13
N VAL A 84 5.78 -8.69 18.80
CA VAL A 84 6.96 -8.74 17.92
C VAL A 84 6.66 -7.90 16.67
N PRO A 85 7.58 -7.03 16.22
CA PRO A 85 7.39 -6.29 14.98
C PRO A 85 7.42 -7.24 13.77
N PRO A 86 6.57 -7.03 12.75
CA PRO A 86 6.61 -7.83 11.53
C PRO A 86 7.88 -7.55 10.73
N SER A 87 8.24 -8.48 9.85
CA SER A 87 9.32 -8.27 8.88
C SER A 87 9.02 -7.04 8.00
N PRO A 88 10.02 -6.22 7.66
CA PRO A 88 9.83 -5.11 6.73
C PRO A 88 9.25 -5.56 5.40
N LEU A 89 8.38 -4.73 4.82
CA LEU A 89 7.81 -4.99 3.50
C LEU A 89 8.88 -4.73 2.42
N LEU A 90 8.97 -5.64 1.44
CA LEU A 90 9.85 -5.48 0.27
C LEU A 90 9.06 -4.98 -0.95
N ILE A 91 9.73 -4.23 -1.83
CA ILE A 91 9.12 -3.61 -3.02
C ILE A 91 8.42 -4.66 -3.89
N ARG A 92 9.14 -5.74 -4.23
CA ARG A 92 8.59 -6.86 -5.02
C ARG A 92 7.41 -7.55 -4.36
N ASP A 93 7.41 -7.70 -3.04
CA ASP A 93 6.36 -8.41 -2.32
C ASP A 93 5.07 -7.58 -2.29
N VAL A 94 5.19 -6.27 -2.05
CA VAL A 94 4.06 -5.34 -2.14
C VAL A 94 3.50 -5.32 -3.56
N TYR A 95 4.37 -5.19 -4.57
CA TYR A 95 3.95 -5.21 -5.97
C TYR A 95 3.25 -6.52 -6.35
N ALA A 96 3.80 -7.66 -5.95
CA ALA A 96 3.22 -8.98 -6.21
C ALA A 96 1.87 -9.16 -5.49
N ALA A 97 1.75 -8.70 -4.25
CA ALA A 97 0.49 -8.75 -3.51
C ALA A 97 -0.60 -7.90 -4.18
N LEU A 98 -0.27 -6.69 -4.63
CA LEU A 98 -1.21 -5.84 -5.37
C LEU A 98 -1.62 -6.46 -6.71
N ARG A 99 -0.69 -7.07 -7.44
CA ARG A 99 -0.97 -7.84 -8.67
C ARG A 99 -1.84 -9.09 -8.42
N LYS A 100 -1.76 -9.68 -7.23
CA LYS A 100 -2.57 -10.85 -6.87
C LYS A 100 -4.04 -10.50 -6.61
N VAL A 101 -4.31 -9.29 -6.12
CA VAL A 101 -5.67 -8.82 -5.82
C VAL A 101 -6.31 -8.01 -6.95
N SER A 102 -5.55 -7.71 -8.01
CA SER A 102 -6.10 -7.08 -9.21
C SER A 102 -6.92 -8.04 -10.06
N VAL A 103 -7.85 -7.47 -10.83
CA VAL A 103 -8.75 -8.16 -11.76
C VAL A 103 -8.26 -7.95 -13.19
#